data_AF-A0A7M5X3N0-F1
#
_entry.id   AF-A0A7M5X3N0-F1
#
_cell.length_a   1.000
_cell.length_b   1.000
_cell.length_c   1.000
_cell.angle_alpha   90.00
_cell.angle_beta   90.00
_cell.angle_gamma   90.00
#
_symmetry.space_group_name_H-M   'P 1'
#
loop_
_entity.id
_entity.type
_entity.pdbx_description
1 polymer ?
#
loop_
_entity_poly.entity_id
_entity_poly.type
_entity_poly.pdbx_seq_one_letter_code
_entity_poly.pdbx_strand_id
1 'polypeptide(L)'
;LGGKSRTINYRGANHEMGTCYLSTDYEHNILRLVNQFTQSATKRPPIASVWSRITPNSSVTFNHNYSMVLKMKYPKLNMMEIQSLFLRKLKTYVYLHKTMFGDYYGEIMPQPSPQTMEKIKGTFLDFLEPNGLADLEEMFTASHTLQGYGRISEIPALYGLMWNT
;
A
#
# COMPACT_ATOMS: atom_id res chain seq x y z
N LEU A 1 -2.14 -11.77 25.61
CA LEU A 1 -1.66 -12.44 24.37
C LEU A 1 -2.11 -11.61 23.17
N GLY A 2 -1.33 -11.53 22.09
CA GLY A 2 -1.71 -10.84 20.84
C GLY A 2 -1.08 -9.46 20.58
N GLY A 3 -0.66 -8.73 21.62
CA GLY A 3 0.04 -7.44 21.45
C GLY A 3 -0.80 -6.40 20.68
N LYS A 4 -0.35 -6.02 19.48
CA LYS A 4 -1.06 -5.07 18.58
C LYS A 4 -2.27 -5.70 17.88
N SER A 5 -2.38 -7.02 17.85
CA SER A 5 -3.59 -7.71 17.36
C SER A 5 -4.58 -7.83 18.52
N ARG A 6 -5.49 -6.86 18.63
CA ARG A 6 -6.43 -6.75 19.76
C ARG A 6 -7.82 -6.36 19.28
N THR A 7 -8.79 -7.19 19.65
CA THR A 7 -10.22 -6.94 19.42
C THR A 7 -10.91 -6.75 20.77
N ILE A 8 -11.82 -5.76 20.88
CA ILE A 8 -12.69 -5.60 22.05
C ILE A 8 -14.14 -5.81 21.65
N ASN A 9 -14.91 -6.50 22.49
CA ASN A 9 -16.35 -6.57 22.34
C ASN A 9 -16.99 -5.42 23.13
N TYR A 10 -17.80 -4.61 22.47
CA TYR A 10 -18.56 -3.54 23.10
C TYR A 10 -19.97 -3.52 22.52
N ARG A 11 -20.99 -3.62 23.39
CA ARG A 11 -22.41 -3.64 23.03
C ARG A 11 -22.75 -4.67 21.94
N GLY A 12 -22.14 -5.86 22.00
CA GLY A 12 -22.38 -6.94 21.05
C GLY A 12 -21.64 -6.82 19.71
N ALA A 13 -20.85 -5.75 19.51
CA ALA A 13 -20.02 -5.57 18.33
C ALA A 13 -18.54 -5.76 18.66
N ASN A 14 -17.80 -6.38 17.73
CA ASN A 14 -16.34 -6.48 17.82
C ASN A 14 -15.70 -5.25 17.18
N HIS A 15 -14.72 -4.66 17.87
CA HIS A 15 -13.97 -3.50 17.43
C HIS A 15 -12.48 -3.82 17.42
N GLU A 16 -11.84 -3.68 16.26
CA GLU A 16 -10.39 -3.86 16.12
C GLU A 16 -9.65 -2.62 16.64
N MET A 17 -8.72 -2.83 17.57
CA MET A 17 -7.92 -1.78 18.23
C MET A 17 -6.48 -1.72 17.68
N GLY A 18 -6.21 -2.47 16.61
CA GLY A 18 -4.91 -2.53 15.95
C GLY A 18 -5.04 -3.26 14.62
N THR A 19 -4.29 -4.34 14.40
CA THR A 19 -4.33 -5.11 13.14
C THR A 19 -5.75 -5.56 12.80
N CYS A 20 -6.24 -5.26 11.61
CA CYS A 20 -7.67 -5.43 11.26
C CYS A 20 -7.94 -6.07 9.88
N TYR A 21 -6.92 -6.32 9.06
CA TYR A 21 -7.06 -7.05 7.80
C TYR A 21 -5.77 -7.81 7.46
N LEU A 22 -5.92 -8.77 6.54
CA LEU A 22 -4.85 -9.51 5.88
C LEU A 22 -5.05 -9.37 4.38
N SER A 23 -3.98 -9.48 3.61
CA SER A 23 -4.02 -9.57 2.15
C SER A 23 -3.73 -11.01 1.68
N THR A 24 -3.91 -11.28 0.39
CA THR A 24 -3.81 -12.62 -0.18
C THR A 24 -2.38 -13.17 -0.23
N ASP A 25 -1.38 -12.30 -0.20
CA ASP A 25 0.04 -12.62 -0.03
C ASP A 25 0.35 -13.34 1.30
N TYR A 26 -0.56 -13.29 2.28
CA TYR A 26 -0.46 -14.03 3.54
C TYR A 26 -0.91 -15.50 3.47
N GLU A 27 -1.24 -16.02 2.28
CA GLU A 27 -1.76 -17.38 2.09
C GLU A 27 -0.84 -18.47 2.69
N HIS A 28 0.47 -18.33 2.47
CA HIS A 28 1.44 -19.36 2.86
C HIS A 28 1.95 -19.23 4.30
N ASN A 29 1.61 -18.16 5.03
CA ASN A 29 2.07 -17.92 6.40
C ASN A 29 0.90 -17.80 7.40
N ILE A 30 0.28 -16.62 7.50
CA ILE A 30 -0.70 -16.27 8.52
C ILE A 30 -2.03 -16.97 8.25
N LEU A 31 -2.49 -17.04 7.00
CA LEU A 31 -3.76 -17.70 6.68
C LEU A 31 -3.70 -19.20 6.97
N ARG A 32 -2.54 -19.84 6.76
CA ARG A 32 -2.32 -21.23 7.17
C ARG A 32 -2.49 -21.41 8.69
N LEU A 33 -1.93 -20.52 9.50
CA LEU A 33 -2.07 -20.55 10.96
C LEU A 33 -3.51 -20.28 11.40
N VAL A 34 -4.19 -19.31 10.78
CA VAL A 34 -5.61 -19.02 11.05
C VAL A 34 -6.46 -20.27 10.81
N ASN A 35 -6.25 -20.97 9.69
CA ASN A 35 -6.98 -22.19 9.36
C ASN A 35 -6.65 -23.36 10.31
N GLN A 36 -5.44 -23.39 10.88
CA GLN A 36 -5.04 -24.41 11.85
C GLN A 36 -5.71 -24.19 13.21
N PHE A 37 -5.80 -22.95 13.67
CA PHE A 37 -6.23 -22.63 15.05
C PHE A 37 -7.67 -22.13 15.15
N THR A 38 -8.32 -21.82 14.03
CA THR A 38 -9.70 -21.31 14.02
C THR A 38 -10.56 -22.12 13.04
N GLN A 39 -11.80 -22.39 13.43
CA GLN A 39 -12.81 -22.98 12.55
C GLN A 39 -13.60 -21.91 11.77
N SER A 40 -13.23 -20.64 11.92
CA SER A 40 -13.96 -19.51 11.35
C SER A 40 -13.34 -19.10 10.03
N ALA A 41 -14.16 -19.03 8.98
CA ALA A 41 -13.73 -18.47 7.71
C ALA A 41 -13.30 -17.00 7.88
N THR A 42 -12.22 -16.62 7.21
CA THR A 42 -11.83 -15.21 7.09
C THR A 42 -12.95 -14.43 6.42
N LYS A 43 -13.38 -13.32 7.04
CA LYS A 43 -14.37 -12.42 6.46
C LYS A 43 -13.69 -11.46 5.50
N ARG A 44 -14.35 -11.12 4.40
CA ARG A 44 -13.87 -10.06 3.51
C ARG A 44 -13.99 -8.71 4.23
N PRO A 45 -12.93 -7.89 4.28
CA PRO A 45 -13.05 -6.55 4.79
C PRO A 45 -14.00 -5.73 3.90
N PRO A 46 -14.65 -4.69 4.45
CA PRO A 46 -15.42 -3.75 3.64
C PRO A 46 -14.51 -3.07 2.61
N ILE A 47 -15.08 -2.71 1.46
CA ILE A 47 -14.35 -1.94 0.44
C ILE A 47 -14.10 -0.54 0.99
N ALA A 48 -12.82 -0.19 1.15
CA ALA A 48 -12.43 1.13 1.59
C ALA A 48 -12.74 2.18 0.50
N SER A 49 -13.21 3.36 0.92
CA SER A 49 -13.54 4.48 0.04
C SER A 49 -12.89 5.76 0.54
N VAL A 50 -12.74 6.72 -0.36
CA VAL A 50 -12.18 8.05 -0.10
C VAL A 50 -13.30 9.07 -0.21
N TRP A 51 -13.37 10.00 0.74
CA TRP A 51 -14.26 11.14 0.62
C TRP A 51 -13.68 12.15 -0.37
N SER A 52 -14.35 12.38 -1.50
CA SER A 52 -13.82 13.22 -2.57
C SER A 52 -14.03 14.73 -2.37
N ARG A 53 -15.04 15.16 -1.57
CA ARG A 53 -15.30 16.55 -1.13
C ARG A 53 -16.09 16.59 0.19
N ILE A 54 -16.20 17.78 0.80
CA ILE A 54 -16.78 18.12 2.11
C ILE A 54 -18.29 17.76 2.25
N THR A 55 -18.95 17.31 1.19
CA THR A 55 -20.37 16.93 1.22
C THR A 55 -20.56 15.50 1.73
N PRO A 56 -21.52 15.25 2.65
CA PRO A 56 -21.92 13.90 3.01
C PRO A 56 -22.29 13.09 1.76
N ASN A 57 -21.79 11.86 1.65
CA ASN A 57 -22.04 10.89 0.57
C ASN A 57 -21.25 11.01 -0.74
N SER A 58 -20.19 11.83 -0.81
CA SER A 58 -19.27 11.80 -1.97
C SER A 58 -18.15 10.77 -1.78
N SER A 59 -18.48 9.52 -1.44
CA SER A 59 -17.48 8.45 -1.34
C SER A 59 -17.13 7.92 -2.73
N VAL A 60 -15.85 7.88 -3.06
CA VAL A 60 -15.32 7.30 -4.30
C VAL A 60 -14.37 6.16 -3.97
N THR A 61 -14.10 5.28 -4.93
CA THR A 61 -13.04 4.28 -4.76
C THR A 61 -11.66 4.93 -4.79
N PHE A 62 -10.66 4.30 -4.18
CA PHE A 62 -9.26 4.76 -4.26
C PHE A 62 -8.78 4.92 -5.71
N ASN A 63 -9.10 3.95 -6.59
CA ASN A 63 -8.74 4.01 -8.01
C ASN A 63 -9.34 5.22 -8.73
N HIS A 64 -10.60 5.56 -8.42
CA HIS A 64 -11.23 6.74 -8.96
C HIS A 64 -10.58 8.01 -8.41
N ASN A 65 -10.28 8.06 -7.11
CA ASN A 65 -9.56 9.16 -6.48
C ASN A 65 -8.19 9.42 -7.14
N TYR A 66 -7.36 8.38 -7.31
CA TYR A 66 -6.06 8.50 -7.98
C TYR A 66 -6.21 9.01 -9.42
N SER A 67 -7.18 8.49 -10.16
CA SER A 67 -7.46 8.94 -11.53
C SER A 67 -7.84 10.42 -11.57
N MET A 68 -8.65 10.90 -10.61
CA MET A 68 -8.99 12.32 -10.50
C MET A 68 -7.78 13.18 -10.14
N VAL A 69 -6.93 12.75 -9.20
CA VAL A 69 -5.69 13.46 -8.82
C VAL A 69 -4.76 13.60 -10.02
N LEU A 70 -4.52 12.51 -10.75
CA LEU A 70 -3.71 12.55 -11.98
C LEU A 70 -4.37 13.38 -13.08
N LYS A 71 -5.70 13.33 -13.23
CA LYS A 71 -6.42 14.18 -14.19
C LYS A 71 -6.30 15.67 -13.87
N MET A 72 -6.26 16.05 -12.60
CA MET A 72 -5.99 17.43 -12.20
C MET A 72 -4.55 17.85 -12.53
N LYS A 73 -3.57 16.96 -12.36
CA LYS A 73 -2.16 17.20 -12.71
C LYS A 73 -1.92 17.25 -14.23
N TYR A 74 -2.64 16.44 -14.99
CA TYR A 74 -2.52 16.30 -16.44
C TYR A 74 -3.85 16.60 -17.15
N PRO A 75 -4.33 17.85 -17.14
CA PRO A 75 -5.68 18.20 -17.60
C PRO A 75 -5.92 17.91 -19.09
N LYS A 76 -4.87 17.87 -19.90
CA LYS A 76 -4.93 17.59 -21.34
C LYS A 76 -5.19 16.11 -21.66
N LEU A 77 -4.87 15.19 -20.74
CA LEU A 77 -5.04 13.75 -20.96
C LEU A 77 -6.47 13.32 -20.68
N ASN A 78 -7.07 12.49 -21.53
CA ASN A 78 -8.35 11.87 -21.27
C ASN A 78 -8.22 10.74 -20.20
N MET A 79 -9.35 10.21 -19.71
CA MET A 79 -9.31 9.21 -18.63
C MET A 79 -8.59 7.91 -19.00
N MET A 80 -8.65 7.49 -20.27
CA MET A 80 -7.93 6.30 -20.76
C MET A 80 -6.41 6.55 -20.77
N GLU A 81 -5.98 7.74 -21.14
CA GLU A 81 -4.57 8.15 -21.08
C GLU A 81 -4.07 8.26 -19.63
N ILE A 82 -4.90 8.74 -18.70
CA ILE A 82 -4.59 8.77 -17.27
C ILE A 82 -4.40 7.36 -16.70
N GLN A 83 -5.34 6.44 -17.00
CA GLN A 83 -5.21 5.04 -16.59
C GLN A 83 -3.96 4.38 -17.19
N SER A 84 -3.67 4.66 -18.46
CA SER A 84 -2.47 4.16 -19.12
C SER A 84 -1.18 4.74 -18.52
N LEU A 85 -1.18 6.02 -18.13
CA LEU A 85 -0.09 6.64 -17.40
C LEU A 85 0.15 5.94 -16.06
N PHE A 86 -0.91 5.78 -15.25
CA PHE A 86 -0.83 5.12 -13.95
C PHE A 86 -0.28 3.68 -14.07
N LEU A 87 -0.82 2.88 -14.99
CA LEU A 87 -0.35 1.51 -15.22
C LEU A 87 1.11 1.46 -15.68
N ARG A 88 1.57 2.41 -16.50
CA ARG A 88 2.99 2.48 -16.89
C ARG A 88 3.88 2.78 -15.69
N LYS A 89 3.51 3.75 -14.85
CA LYS A 89 4.26 4.10 -13.63
C LYS A 89 4.32 2.92 -12.67
N LEU A 90 3.20 2.22 -12.47
CA LEU A 90 3.15 1.03 -11.63
C LEU A 90 4.04 -0.10 -12.17
N LYS A 91 4.02 -0.34 -13.49
CA LYS A 91 4.93 -1.31 -14.12
C LYS A 91 6.40 -0.93 -13.94
N THR A 92 6.74 0.36 -14.06
CA THR A 92 8.09 0.85 -13.81
C THR A 92 8.51 0.63 -12.35
N TYR A 93 7.63 0.92 -11.39
CA TYR A 93 7.88 0.65 -9.97
C TYR A 93 8.19 -0.84 -9.72
N VAL A 94 7.32 -1.75 -10.20
CA VAL A 94 7.50 -3.20 -10.05
C VAL A 94 8.80 -3.66 -10.70
N TYR A 95 9.11 -3.16 -11.90
CA TYR A 95 10.36 -3.48 -12.59
C TYR A 95 11.59 -3.06 -11.79
N LEU A 96 11.62 -1.83 -11.26
CA LEU A 96 12.73 -1.34 -10.44
C LEU A 96 12.88 -2.14 -9.15
N HIS A 97 11.77 -2.44 -8.48
CA HIS A 97 11.75 -3.24 -7.26
C HIS A 97 12.33 -4.64 -7.51
N LYS A 98 11.83 -5.36 -8.51
CA LYS A 98 12.36 -6.68 -8.90
C LYS A 98 13.82 -6.64 -9.33
N THR A 99 14.25 -5.58 -10.02
CA THR A 99 15.66 -5.43 -10.42
C THR A 99 16.58 -5.25 -9.21
N MET A 100 16.09 -4.62 -8.14
CA MET A 100 16.86 -4.33 -6.94
C MET A 100 16.87 -5.47 -5.91
N PHE A 101 15.78 -6.23 -5.82
CA PHE A 101 15.55 -7.20 -4.74
C PHE A 101 15.23 -8.62 -5.23
N GLY A 102 15.05 -8.82 -6.55
CA GLY A 102 14.64 -10.10 -7.13
C GLY A 102 13.17 -10.42 -6.91
N ASP A 103 12.78 -11.64 -7.26
CA ASP A 103 11.49 -12.21 -6.89
C ASP A 103 11.60 -12.89 -5.52
N TYR A 104 10.74 -12.53 -4.58
CA TYR A 104 10.67 -13.15 -3.27
C TYR A 104 9.23 -13.30 -2.79
N TYR A 105 9.02 -14.26 -1.90
CA TYR A 105 7.72 -14.59 -1.32
C TYR A 105 7.74 -14.29 0.17
N GLY A 106 6.65 -13.68 0.67
CA GLY A 106 6.46 -13.38 2.08
C GLY A 106 6.88 -11.97 2.49
N GLU A 107 6.92 -11.74 3.81
CA GLU A 107 6.99 -10.40 4.42
C GLU A 107 8.42 -9.84 4.53
N ILE A 108 9.44 -10.66 4.28
CA ILE A 108 10.84 -10.29 4.51
C ILE A 108 11.54 -10.10 3.17
N MET A 109 11.82 -8.84 2.85
CA MET A 109 12.65 -8.47 1.71
C MET A 109 14.08 -9.04 1.86
N PRO A 110 14.67 -9.60 0.79
CA PRO A 110 16.08 -10.01 0.78
C PRO A 110 17.00 -8.85 1.15
N GLN A 111 18.13 -9.16 1.78
CA GLN A 111 19.11 -8.13 2.14
C GLN A 111 19.56 -7.38 0.87
N PRO A 112 19.40 -6.04 0.80
CA PRO A 112 19.79 -5.29 -0.38
C PRO A 112 21.31 -5.32 -0.58
N SER A 113 21.76 -5.40 -1.84
CA SER A 113 23.18 -5.23 -2.18
C SER A 113 23.67 -3.82 -1.80
N PRO A 114 24.99 -3.60 -1.59
CA PRO A 114 25.53 -2.26 -1.37
C PRO A 114 25.15 -1.26 -2.47
N GLN A 115 25.10 -1.72 -3.74
CA GLN A 115 24.68 -0.92 -4.88
C GLN A 115 23.20 -0.55 -4.81
N THR A 116 22.35 -1.48 -4.36
CA THR A 116 20.92 -1.23 -4.12
C THR A 116 20.74 -0.24 -2.97
N MET A 117 21.47 -0.42 -1.86
CA MET A 117 21.43 0.48 -0.70
C MET A 117 21.74 1.92 -1.07
N GLU A 118 22.73 2.15 -1.94
CA GLU A 118 23.05 3.51 -2.41
C GLU A 118 21.93 4.11 -3.25
N LYS A 119 21.25 3.30 -4.10
CA LYS A 119 20.12 3.76 -4.92
C LYS A 119 18.87 4.14 -4.11
N ILE A 120 18.69 3.54 -2.94
CA ILE A 120 17.52 3.76 -2.07
C ILE A 120 17.85 4.64 -0.87
N LYS A 121 19.00 5.34 -0.92
CA LYS A 121 19.39 6.26 0.14
C LYS A 121 18.47 7.47 0.16
N GLY A 122 17.91 7.76 1.33
CA GLY A 122 16.96 8.84 1.54
C GLY A 122 15.57 8.33 1.90
N THR A 123 14.59 9.19 1.73
CA THR A 123 13.19 8.90 2.02
C THR A 123 12.55 8.09 0.90
N PHE A 124 11.38 7.50 1.14
CA PHE A 124 10.67 6.80 0.08
C PHE A 124 10.29 7.74 -1.07
N LEU A 125 9.96 9.00 -0.78
CA LEU A 125 9.74 10.01 -1.81
C LEU A 125 11.02 10.33 -2.60
N ASP A 126 12.18 10.42 -1.94
CA ASP A 126 13.48 10.63 -2.61
C ASP A 126 13.83 9.50 -3.59
N PHE A 127 13.31 8.29 -3.36
CA PHE A 127 13.39 7.19 -4.32
C PHE A 127 12.41 7.38 -5.49
N LEU A 128 11.18 7.80 -5.23
CA LEU A 128 10.14 7.88 -6.27
C LEU A 128 10.41 9.00 -7.28
N GLU A 129 10.81 10.19 -6.84
CA GLU A 129 10.98 11.37 -7.69
C GLU A 129 11.97 11.18 -8.86
N PRO A 130 13.25 10.81 -8.62
CA PRO A 130 14.23 10.66 -9.70
C PRO A 130 13.91 9.51 -10.65
N ASN A 131 13.13 8.53 -10.21
CA ASN A 131 12.64 7.43 -11.04
C ASN A 131 11.36 7.79 -11.82
N GLY A 132 10.89 9.03 -11.71
CA GLY A 132 9.68 9.52 -12.36
C GLY A 132 8.41 8.86 -11.82
N LEU A 133 8.40 8.42 -10.57
CA LEU A 133 7.31 7.70 -9.91
C LEU A 133 6.50 8.55 -8.92
N ALA A 134 6.78 9.86 -8.83
CA ALA A 134 6.02 10.78 -7.98
C ALA A 134 4.50 10.78 -8.24
N ASP A 135 4.07 10.39 -9.45
CA ASP A 135 2.65 10.19 -9.77
C ASP A 135 1.96 9.07 -8.97
N LEU A 136 2.73 8.22 -8.27
CA LEU A 136 2.23 7.15 -7.40
C LEU A 136 2.18 7.57 -5.91
N GLU A 137 2.56 8.80 -5.56
CA GLU A 137 2.61 9.30 -4.18
C GLU A 137 1.31 9.07 -3.40
N GLU A 138 0.16 9.42 -3.99
CA GLU A 138 -1.15 9.27 -3.33
C GLU A 138 -1.44 7.79 -3.04
N MET A 139 -1.02 6.89 -3.92
CA MET A 139 -1.16 5.44 -3.74
C MET A 139 -0.33 4.94 -2.57
N PHE A 140 0.94 5.38 -2.48
CA PHE A 140 1.83 4.99 -1.39
C PHE A 140 1.49 5.66 -0.06
N THR A 141 0.89 6.85 -0.09
CA THR A 141 0.36 7.51 1.11
C THR A 141 -0.80 6.69 1.69
N ALA A 142 -1.70 6.19 0.84
CA ALA A 142 -2.78 5.32 1.28
C ALA A 142 -2.28 3.98 1.83
N SER A 143 -1.29 3.36 1.18
CA SER A 143 -0.76 2.08 1.62
C SER A 143 0.16 2.16 2.84
N HIS A 144 0.73 3.33 3.14
CA HIS A 144 1.73 3.45 4.20
C HIS A 144 1.32 4.43 5.30
N THR A 145 1.06 5.68 4.94
CA THR A 145 0.77 6.76 5.89
C THR A 145 -0.58 6.59 6.58
N LEU A 146 -1.63 6.25 5.84
CA LEU A 146 -2.97 6.02 6.43
C LEU A 146 -3.00 4.82 7.40
N GLN A 147 -2.06 3.88 7.24
CA GLN A 147 -1.92 2.73 8.12
C GLN A 147 -1.09 3.05 9.39
N GLY A 148 -0.54 4.26 9.49
CA GLY A 148 0.25 4.71 10.64
C GLY A 148 1.75 4.36 10.56
N TYR A 149 2.27 3.98 9.39
CA TYR A 149 3.69 3.65 9.22
C TYR A 149 4.60 4.87 8.98
N GLY A 150 4.04 6.09 8.96
CA GLY A 150 4.76 7.33 8.73
C GLY A 150 4.53 7.93 7.34
N ARG A 151 5.01 9.16 7.13
CA ARG A 151 4.88 9.86 5.85
C ARG A 151 5.93 9.38 4.86
N ILE A 152 5.55 9.21 3.60
CA ILE A 152 6.49 8.72 2.57
C ILE A 152 7.68 9.67 2.33
N SER A 153 7.51 10.95 2.67
CA SER A 153 8.54 11.99 2.64
C SER A 153 9.46 12.00 3.87
N GLU A 154 9.27 11.08 4.83
CA GLU A 154 10.00 11.04 6.11
C GLU A 154 10.57 9.65 6.39
N ILE A 155 9.87 8.59 6.00
CA ILE A 155 10.35 7.22 6.17
C ILE A 155 11.53 6.92 5.23
N PRO A 156 12.50 6.10 5.65
CA PRO A 156 13.53 5.58 4.74
C PRO A 156 12.91 4.77 3.59
N ALA A 157 13.46 4.91 2.37
CA ALA A 157 12.96 4.20 1.20
C ALA A 157 12.94 2.68 1.38
N LEU A 158 13.90 2.12 2.12
CA LEU A 158 13.96 0.69 2.44
C LEU A 158 12.64 0.17 3.04
N TYR A 159 12.06 0.88 4.02
CA TYR A 159 10.81 0.45 4.66
C TYR A 159 9.61 0.64 3.73
N GLY A 160 9.60 1.70 2.93
CA GLY A 160 8.58 1.92 1.90
C GLY A 160 8.56 0.80 0.86
N LEU A 161 9.73 0.41 0.36
CA LEU A 161 9.92 -0.66 -0.64
C LEU A 161 9.65 -2.06 -0.06
N MET A 162 9.97 -2.29 1.22
CA MET A 162 9.69 -3.56 1.89
C MET A 162 8.20 -3.79 2.07
N TRP A 163 7.42 -2.74 2.40
CA TRP A 163 5.98 -2.85 2.58
C TRP A 163 5.21 -2.91 1.24
N ASN A 164 5.72 -2.25 0.20
CA ASN A 164 5.03 -2.12 -1.08
C ASN A 164 5.75 -2.94 -2.16
N THR A 165 5.47 -4.24 -2.23
CA THR A 165 6.10 -5.17 -3.19
C THR A 165 5.33 -5.33 -4.49
#